data_AF-A0A223SA58-F1
#
_entry.id   AF-A0A223SA58-F1
#
_cell.length_a   1.000
_cell.length_b   1.000
_cell.length_c   1.000
_cell.angle_alpha   90.00
_cell.angle_beta   90.00
_cell.angle_gamma   90.00
#
_symmetry.space_group_name_H-M   'P 1'
#
loop_
_entity.id
_entity.type
_entity.pdbx_description
1 polymer ?
#
loop_
_entity_poly.entity_id
_entity_poly.type
_entity_poly.pdbx_seq_one_letter_code
_entity_poly.pdbx_strand_id
1 'polypeptide(L)' 'MTSNITRAVRGDFSVTYDPELPLMLCFTVRGLGGRIVRLRCPYFEAHRALVRECGFTKAEASRFLDQAIGDQS' A
#
# COMPACT_ATOMS: atom_id res chain seq x y z
N MET A 1 -3.83 13.96 -18.85
CA MET A 1 -3.96 13.79 -17.39
C MET A 1 -2.82 12.91 -16.94
N THR A 2 -1.89 13.43 -16.16
CA THR A 2 -0.83 12.64 -15.53
C THR A 2 -1.43 12.01 -14.28
N SER A 3 -1.74 10.71 -14.32
CA SER A 3 -2.19 10.02 -13.10
C SER A 3 -1.09 10.09 -12.06
N ASN A 4 -1.38 10.67 -10.90
CA ASN A 4 -0.47 10.79 -9.76
C ASN A 4 -0.39 9.49 -8.96
N ILE A 5 -0.38 8.34 -9.66
CA ILE A 5 -0.27 7.03 -9.03
C ILE A 5 1.14 6.91 -8.46
N THR A 6 1.21 6.70 -7.16
CA THR A 6 2.45 6.59 -6.40
C THR A 6 2.67 5.14 -5.96
N ARG A 7 3.93 4.76 -5.84
CA ARG A 7 4.32 3.41 -5.42
C ARG A 7 5.47 3.47 -4.44
N ALA A 8 5.25 2.93 -3.25
CA ALA A 8 6.30 2.67 -2.28
C ALA A 8 6.79 1.22 -2.44
N VAL A 9 8.10 1.01 -2.39
CA VAL A 9 8.73 -0.31 -2.49
C VAL A 9 9.66 -0.51 -1.30
N ARG A 10 9.60 -1.69 -0.67
CA ARG A 10 10.48 -2.09 0.42
C ARG A 10 10.82 -3.57 0.27
N GLY A 11 12.04 -3.87 -0.19
CA GLY A 11 12.42 -5.23 -0.56
C GLY A 11 11.50 -5.77 -1.64
N ASP A 12 10.95 -6.97 -1.42
CA ASP A 12 9.99 -7.62 -2.32
C ASP A 12 8.54 -7.14 -2.16
N PHE A 13 8.27 -6.21 -1.23
CA PHE A 13 6.94 -5.68 -0.98
C PHE A 13 6.75 -4.34 -1.69
N SER A 14 5.54 -4.09 -2.19
CA SER A 14 5.18 -2.77 -2.69
C SER A 14 3.74 -2.40 -2.43
N VAL A 15 3.51 -1.14 -2.10
CA VAL A 15 2.19 -0.53 -1.98
C VAL A 15 2.03 0.46 -3.12
N THR A 16 0.93 0.36 -3.86
CA THR A 16 0.53 1.37 -4.85
C THR A 16 -0.67 2.12 -4.31
N TYR A 17 -0.64 3.44 -4.45
CA TYR A 17 -1.74 4.34 -4.11
C TYR A 17 -2.20 5.08 -5.37
N ASP A 18 -3.52 5.08 -5.59
CA ASP A 18 -4.15 5.79 -6.70
C ASP A 18 -5.15 6.81 -6.12
N PRO A 19 -4.84 8.12 -6.15
CA PRO A 19 -5.71 9.17 -5.62
C PRO A 19 -6.96 9.41 -6.48
N GLU A 20 -6.99 8.93 -7.73
CA GLU A 20 -8.14 9.09 -8.63
C GLU A 20 -9.24 8.05 -8.33
N LEU A 21 -8.90 6.98 -7.60
CA LEU A 21 -9.86 5.98 -7.17
C LEU A 21 -10.61 6.41 -5.90
N PRO A 22 -11.85 5.90 -5.69
CA PRO A 22 -12.55 6.07 -4.42
C PRO A 22 -11.70 5.59 -3.24
N LEU A 23 -11.86 6.23 -2.07
CA LEU A 23 -11.11 5.87 -0.84
C LEU A 23 -11.22 4.38 -0.44
N MET A 24 -12.28 3.71 -0.90
CA MET A 24 -12.49 2.29 -0.69
C MET A 24 -11.63 1.37 -1.57
N LEU A 25 -10.97 1.92 -2.60
CA LEU A 25 -10.30 1.17 -3.67
C LEU A 25 -8.88 1.68 -3.98
N CYS A 26 -8.38 2.67 -3.24
CA CYS A 26 -7.19 3.43 -3.60
C CYS A 26 -5.85 2.71 -3.34
N PHE A 27 -5.82 1.61 -2.59
CA PHE A 27 -4.57 0.88 -2.30
C PHE A 27 -4.48 -0.49 -2.97
N THR A 28 -3.28 -0.83 -3.41
CA THR A 28 -2.90 -2.19 -3.83
C THR A 28 -1.61 -2.60 -3.12
N VAL A 29 -1.63 -3.75 -2.44
CA VAL A 29 -0.50 -4.33 -1.72
C VAL A 29 0.01 -5.55 -2.47
N ARG A 30 1.30 -5.57 -2.77
CA ARG A 30 2.03 -6.71 -3.33
C ARG A 30 3.09 -7.17 -2.34
N GLY A 31 3.24 -8.48 -2.21
CA GLY A 31 4.25 -9.12 -1.36
C GLY A 31 5.28 -9.90 -2.15
N LEU A 32 5.94 -10.85 -1.47
CA LEU A 32 7.03 -11.67 -2.00
C LEU A 32 6.77 -12.16 -3.44
N GLY A 33 7.76 -11.99 -4.31
CA GLY A 33 7.66 -12.39 -5.72
C GLY A 33 6.65 -11.58 -6.55
N GLY A 34 6.19 -10.44 -6.04
CA GLY A 34 5.23 -9.56 -6.72
C GLY A 34 3.78 -10.03 -6.64
N ARG A 35 3.47 -11.04 -5.81
CA ARG A 35 2.11 -11.55 -5.63
C ARG A 35 1.19 -10.46 -5.08
N ILE A 36 0.01 -10.32 -5.67
CA ILE A 36 -1.03 -9.45 -5.14
C ILE A 36 -1.56 -10.06 -3.84
N VAL A 37 -1.34 -9.33 -2.74
CA VAL A 37 -1.84 -9.67 -1.40
C VAL A 37 -3.22 -9.04 -1.22
N ARG A 38 -3.34 -7.76 -1.56
CA ARG A 38 -4.62 -7.04 -1.65
C ARG A 38 -4.67 -6.16 -2.88
N LEU A 39 -5.81 -6.18 -3.56
CA LEU A 39 -6.08 -5.34 -4.72
C LEU A 39 -7.20 -4.38 -4.39
N ARG A 40 -7.02 -3.10 -4.74
CA ARG A 40 -8.05 -2.05 -4.66
C ARG A 40 -8.86 -2.10 -3.38
N CYS A 41 -8.21 -1.72 -2.28
CA CYS A 41 -8.77 -1.80 -0.95
C CYS A 41 -8.61 -0.46 -0.21
N PRO A 42 -9.37 -0.23 0.87
CA PRO A 42 -9.19 0.95 1.72
C PRO A 42 -7.92 0.82 2.56
N TYR A 43 -7.49 1.94 3.15
CA TYR A 43 -6.30 2.02 4.02
C TYR A 43 -6.25 0.92 5.10
N PHE A 44 -7.36 0.70 5.84
CA PHE A 44 -7.41 -0.27 6.93
C PHE A 44 -7.16 -1.71 6.44
N GLU A 45 -7.66 -2.07 5.26
CA GLU A 45 -7.44 -3.40 4.69
C GLU A 45 -6.00 -3.57 4.19
N ALA A 46 -5.45 -2.53 3.55
CA ALA A 46 -4.05 -2.51 3.14
C ALA A 46 -3.13 -2.65 4.37
N HIS A 47 -3.42 -1.93 5.45
CA HIS A 47 -2.70 -2.00 6.72
C HIS A 47 -2.76 -3.41 7.31
N ARG A 48 -3.96 -3.98 7.40
CA ARG A 48 -4.18 -5.34 7.91
C ARG A 48 -3.42 -6.37 7.08
N ALA A 49 -3.38 -6.22 5.76
CA ALA A 49 -2.66 -7.13 4.87
C ALA A 49 -1.14 -7.04 5.06
N LEU A 50 -0.59 -5.83 5.20
CA LEU A 50 0.83 -5.64 5.51
C LEU A 50 1.20 -6.30 6.85
N VAL A 51 0.36 -6.16 7.87
CA VAL A 51 0.63 -6.76 9.19
C VAL A 51 0.47 -8.27 9.18
N ARG A 52 -0.66 -8.79 8.67
CA ARG A 52 -0.99 -10.21 8.81
C ARG A 52 -0.38 -11.10 7.73
N GLU A 53 -0.30 -10.61 6.51
CA GLU A 53 0.12 -11.40 5.35
C GLU A 53 1.58 -11.11 4.96
N CYS A 54 2.07 -9.89 5.23
CA CYS A 54 3.46 -9.50 4.91
C CYS A 54 4.40 -9.47 6.13
N GLY A 55 3.88 -9.65 7.35
CA GLY A 55 4.68 -9.73 8.57
C GLY A 55 5.23 -8.40 9.09
N PHE A 56 4.69 -7.26 8.64
CA PHE A 56 5.12 -5.94 9.10
C PHE A 56 4.61 -5.68 10.51
N THR A 57 5.36 -4.91 11.31
CA THR A 57 4.78 -4.31 12.51
C THR A 57 3.73 -3.27 12.13
N LYS A 58 2.81 -2.95 13.05
CA LYS A 58 1.77 -1.93 12.81
C LYS A 58 2.37 -0.58 12.42
N ALA A 59 3.48 -0.18 13.05
CA ALA A 59 4.15 1.08 12.78
C ALA A 59 4.81 1.10 11.39
N GLU A 60 5.44 0.00 10.99
CA GLU A 60 6.03 -0.13 9.65
C GLU A 60 4.94 -0.13 8.57
N ALA A 61 3.82 -0.82 8.81
CA ALA A 61 2.71 -0.84 7.89
C ALA A 61 2.12 0.57 7.67
N SER A 62 1.88 1.33 8.75
CA SER A 62 1.42 2.72 8.63
C SER A 62 2.40 3.58 7.84
N ARG A 63 3.68 3.60 8.24
CA ARG A 63 4.72 4.36 7.52
C ARG A 63 4.81 3.97 6.05
N PHE A 64 4.62 2.69 5.71
CA PHE A 64 4.71 2.23 4.33
C PHE A 64 3.53 2.68 3.48
N LEU A 65 2.32 2.74 4.06
CA LEU A 65 1.15 3.32 3.41
C LEU A 65 1.29 4.84 3.28
N ASP A 66 1.75 5.53 4.31
CA ASP A 66 1.94 6.98 4.32
C ASP A 66 2.97 7.40 3.24
N GLN A 67 4.09 6.67 3.16
CA GLN A 67 5.06 6.80 2.07
C GLN A 67 4.43 6.58 0.68
N ALA A 68 3.52 5.63 0.55
CA ALA A 68 2.82 5.39 -0.70
C ALA A 68 1.87 6.54 -1.06
N ILE A 69 1.25 7.20 -0.08
CA ILE A 69 0.39 8.39 -0.31
C ILE A 69 1.25 9.62 -0.66
N GLY A 70 2.55 9.58 -0.40
CA GLY A 70 3.48 10.70 -0.57
C GLY A 70 3.60 11.57 0.68
N ASP A 71 3.11 11.08 1.82
CA ASP A 71 3.31 11.73 3.13
C ASP A 71 4.70 11.34 3.67
N GLN A 72 5.62 12.30 3.68
CA GLN A 72 7.00 12.14 4.19
C GLN A 72 7.15 12.70 5.62
N SER A 73 6.13 12.52 6.45
CA SER A 73 6.13 12.96 7.85
C SER A 73 6.95 12.05 8.77
#